data_AF-A0A5N5TCP5-F1
#
_entry.id   AF-A0A5N5TCP5-F1
#
_cell.length_a   1.000
_cell.length_b   1.000
_cell.length_c   1.000
_cell.angle_alpha   90.00
_cell.angle_beta   90.00
_cell.angle_gamma   90.00
#
_symmetry.space_group_name_H-M   'P 1'
#
loop_
_entity.id
_entity.type
_entity.pdbx_description
1 polymer ?
#
loop_
_entity_poly.entity_id
_entity_poly.type
_entity_poly.pdbx_seq_one_letter_code
_entity_poly.pdbx_strand_id
1 'polypeptide(L)'
;MNLESQVGNFNGELERFLAKWNHAKPKESILEGDSSQLAAAIATIREKQKEWVILMETRDTLNKSLEEFSSEEWIVFRSKTYRFEEFLNNWASKLQNNGESTPVTVRLLQELQKYKTIIPVLKFVRGDMFSEKHWIEMYNLIGIPSSVPVESLTFGHFIQVKDQILEKSEELKDLNFRASGEVVIRQALAELDTWEVDAKFSLVPHKTTNGNEVGDHQSLLQSLKDSAYYGGFSDRARVWEQRLADLDEYLANLNLIQSLPLEIFLKKVLLNCIVLYHFVLYCIV
;
A
#
# COMPACT_ATOMS: atom_id res chain seq x y z
N MET A 1 5.83 -2.02 -17.87
CA MET A 1 5.30 -1.70 -19.20
C MET A 1 6.05 -0.50 -19.72
N ASN A 2 7.06 -0.75 -20.56
CA ASN A 2 8.01 0.24 -21.04
C ASN A 2 7.33 1.16 -22.07
N LEU A 3 7.66 2.45 -22.11
CA LEU A 3 7.26 3.38 -23.18
C LEU A 3 7.50 2.77 -24.58
N GLU A 4 8.53 1.94 -24.71
CA GLU A 4 8.84 1.16 -25.92
C GLU A 4 7.72 0.20 -26.36
N SER A 5 6.97 -0.39 -25.43
CA SER A 5 5.83 -1.27 -25.76
C SER A 5 4.63 -0.47 -26.29
N GLN A 6 4.40 0.74 -25.77
CA GLN A 6 3.37 1.64 -26.29
C GLN A 6 3.78 2.21 -27.65
N VAL A 7 5.06 2.56 -27.84
CA VAL A 7 5.62 3.00 -29.13
C VAL A 7 5.55 1.87 -30.17
N GLY A 8 5.87 0.64 -29.78
CA GLY A 8 5.77 -0.54 -30.65
C GLY A 8 4.33 -0.85 -31.08
N ASN A 9 3.37 -0.76 -30.16
CA ASN A 9 1.95 -0.89 -30.51
C ASN A 9 1.50 0.22 -31.46
N PHE A 10 1.89 1.48 -31.19
CA PHE A 10 1.54 2.61 -32.05
C PHE A 10 2.15 2.51 -33.46
N ASN A 11 3.38 1.99 -33.59
CA ASN A 11 3.99 1.72 -34.89
C ASN A 11 3.19 0.68 -35.69
N GLY A 12 2.70 -0.38 -35.03
CA GLY A 12 1.79 -1.35 -35.67
C GLY A 12 0.42 -0.77 -36.06
N GLU A 13 0.03 0.36 -35.48
CA GLU A 13 -1.19 1.09 -35.82
C GLU A 13 -1.00 2.04 -36.99
N LEU A 14 0.12 2.75 -36.99
CA LEU A 14 0.58 3.51 -38.14
C LEU A 14 0.66 2.61 -39.38
N GLU A 15 1.25 1.42 -39.29
CA GLU A 15 1.32 0.49 -40.42
C GLU A 15 -0.05 0.05 -40.94
N ARG A 16 -1.03 -0.21 -40.06
CA ARG A 16 -2.38 -0.62 -40.47
C ARG A 16 -3.19 0.53 -41.05
N PHE A 17 -3.02 1.73 -40.48
CA PHE A 17 -3.59 2.93 -41.07
C PHE A 17 -2.97 3.19 -42.44
N LEU A 18 -1.64 3.04 -42.57
CA LEU A 18 -0.91 3.15 -43.84
C LEU A 18 -1.41 2.11 -44.85
N ALA A 19 -1.72 0.89 -44.44
CA ALA A 19 -2.29 -0.15 -45.29
C ALA A 19 -3.71 0.21 -45.79
N LYS A 20 -4.56 0.75 -44.91
CA LYS A 20 -5.91 1.22 -45.28
C LYS A 20 -5.86 2.45 -46.18
N TRP A 21 -4.97 3.39 -45.88
CA TRP A 21 -4.69 4.55 -46.72
C TRP A 21 -4.15 4.13 -48.08
N ASN A 22 -3.24 3.16 -48.15
CA ASN A 22 -2.75 2.64 -49.43
C ASN A 22 -3.87 2.03 -50.30
N HIS A 23 -4.95 1.53 -49.69
CA HIS A 23 -6.12 1.01 -50.38
C HIS A 23 -7.14 2.09 -50.76
N ALA A 24 -7.31 3.10 -49.91
CA ALA A 24 -8.31 4.16 -50.06
C ALA A 24 -7.77 5.44 -50.73
N LYS A 25 -6.44 5.56 -50.89
CA LYS A 25 -5.83 6.72 -51.53
C LYS A 25 -6.30 6.80 -52.98
N PRO A 26 -6.63 8.00 -53.48
CA PRO A 26 -6.97 8.19 -54.88
C PRO A 26 -5.88 7.60 -55.76
N LYS A 27 -6.26 6.77 -56.73
CA LYS A 27 -5.33 6.24 -57.73
C LYS A 27 -4.86 7.39 -58.62
N GLU A 28 -3.63 7.28 -59.12
CA GLU A 28 -3.04 8.28 -60.04
C GLU A 28 -3.91 8.53 -61.28
N SER A 29 -4.71 7.54 -61.69
CA SER A 29 -5.68 7.65 -62.78
C SER A 29 -6.80 8.69 -62.54
N ILE A 30 -7.02 9.14 -61.30
CA ILE A 30 -8.01 10.18 -60.97
C ILE A 30 -7.46 11.58 -61.31
N LEU A 31 -6.13 11.74 -61.42
CA LEU A 31 -5.49 13.01 -61.84
C LEU A 31 -5.82 13.37 -63.30
N GLU A 32 -6.17 12.37 -64.11
CA GLU A 32 -6.64 12.54 -65.50
C GLU A 32 -8.18 12.56 -65.62
N GLY A 33 -8.90 12.43 -64.50
CA GLY A 33 -10.36 12.37 -64.45
C GLY A 33 -11.04 13.74 -64.42
N ASP A 34 -12.36 13.75 -64.65
CA ASP A 34 -13.16 14.98 -64.63
C ASP A 34 -13.10 15.71 -63.28
N SER A 35 -13.27 17.04 -63.29
CA SER A 35 -13.24 17.92 -62.11
C SER A 35 -14.08 17.41 -60.93
N SER A 36 -15.18 16.70 -61.20
CA SER A 36 -16.02 16.03 -60.21
C SER A 36 -15.34 14.86 -59.47
N GLN A 37 -14.59 14.02 -60.18
CA GLN A 37 -13.84 12.90 -59.59
C GLN A 37 -12.66 13.39 -58.74
N LEU A 38 -11.99 14.45 -59.20
CA LEU A 38 -10.95 15.12 -58.44
C LEU A 38 -11.51 15.74 -57.15
N ALA A 39 -12.67 16.41 -57.23
CA ALA A 39 -13.36 16.99 -56.07
C ALA A 39 -13.81 15.93 -55.05
N ALA A 40 -14.34 14.78 -55.51
CA ALA A 40 -14.72 13.67 -54.63
C ALA A 40 -13.50 13.06 -53.91
N ALA A 41 -12.39 12.85 -54.64
CA ALA A 41 -11.14 12.38 -54.06
C ALA A 41 -10.58 13.35 -53.00
N ILE A 42 -10.58 14.66 -53.27
CA ILE A 42 -10.16 15.69 -52.32
C ILE A 42 -11.07 15.70 -51.08
N ALA A 43 -12.38 15.51 -51.25
CA ALA A 43 -13.33 15.44 -50.14
C ALA A 43 -13.05 14.24 -49.22
N THR A 44 -12.84 13.04 -49.77
CA THR A 44 -12.50 11.84 -48.99
C THR A 44 -11.16 11.99 -48.27
N ILE A 45 -10.15 12.58 -48.91
CA ILE A 45 -8.87 12.86 -48.26
C ILE A 45 -9.05 13.82 -47.08
N ARG A 46 -9.79 14.92 -47.27
CA ARG A 46 -10.03 15.91 -46.22
C ARG A 46 -10.82 15.34 -45.05
N GLU A 47 -11.79 14.48 -45.31
CA GLU A 47 -12.57 13.78 -44.29
C GLU A 47 -11.68 12.84 -43.47
N LYS A 48 -10.90 11.99 -44.14
CA LYS A 48 -9.95 11.08 -43.48
C LYS A 48 -8.84 11.81 -42.75
N GLN A 49 -8.40 12.96 -43.25
CA GLN A 49 -7.45 13.82 -42.57
C GLN A 49 -8.04 14.40 -41.28
N LYS A 50 -9.30 14.87 -41.31
CA LYS A 50 -9.99 15.36 -40.09
C LYS A 50 -10.18 14.26 -39.05
N GLU A 51 -10.61 13.07 -39.47
CA GLU A 51 -10.70 11.91 -38.58
C GLU A 51 -9.34 11.60 -37.92
N TRP A 52 -8.27 11.57 -38.72
CA TRP A 52 -6.91 11.30 -38.23
C TRP A 52 -6.43 12.34 -37.21
N VAL A 53 -6.65 13.63 -37.49
CA VAL A 53 -6.28 14.72 -36.58
C VAL A 53 -7.01 14.60 -35.25
N ILE A 54 -8.34 14.43 -35.28
CA ILE A 54 -9.15 14.28 -34.06
C ILE A 54 -8.70 13.06 -33.25
N LEU A 55 -8.41 11.94 -33.92
CA LEU A 55 -7.93 10.72 -33.26
C LEU A 55 -6.57 10.92 -32.60
N MET A 56 -5.61 11.56 -33.29
CA MET A 56 -4.30 11.86 -32.72
C MET A 56 -4.41 12.79 -31.51
N GLU A 57 -5.18 13.87 -31.61
CA GLU A 57 -5.39 14.80 -30.49
C GLU A 57 -6.04 14.11 -29.29
N THR A 58 -7.03 13.24 -29.53
CA THR A 58 -7.68 12.44 -28.49
C THR A 58 -6.70 11.49 -27.80
N ARG A 59 -5.82 10.84 -28.56
CA ARG A 59 -4.78 9.95 -28.02
C ARG A 59 -3.75 10.74 -27.19
N ASP A 60 -3.28 11.86 -27.71
CA ASP A 60 -2.24 12.65 -27.06
C ASP A 60 -2.74 13.29 -25.76
N THR A 61 -4.00 13.73 -25.73
CA THR A 61 -4.65 14.22 -24.50
C THR A 61 -4.85 13.10 -23.48
N LEU A 62 -5.26 11.90 -23.90
CA LEU A 62 -5.35 10.73 -23.02
C LEU A 62 -3.98 10.37 -22.42
N ASN A 63 -2.93 10.33 -23.24
CA ASN A 63 -1.58 9.99 -22.80
C ASN A 63 -1.02 11.01 -21.82
N LYS A 64 -1.21 12.31 -22.08
CA LYS A 64 -0.78 13.38 -21.16
C LYS A 64 -1.45 13.23 -19.79
N SER A 65 -2.77 13.02 -19.77
CA SER A 65 -3.46 12.82 -18.49
C SER A 65 -3.02 11.53 -17.80
N LEU A 66 -2.73 10.44 -18.54
CA LEU A 66 -2.21 9.20 -17.97
C LEU A 66 -0.81 9.40 -17.37
N GLU A 67 0.03 10.22 -17.99
CA GLU A 67 1.35 10.61 -17.50
C GLU A 67 1.26 11.43 -16.21
N GLU A 68 0.33 12.39 -16.15
CA GLU A 68 0.03 13.14 -14.92
C GLU A 68 -0.32 12.20 -13.76
N PHE A 69 -1.25 11.26 -13.98
CA PHE A 69 -1.57 10.23 -12.97
C PHE A 69 -0.36 9.36 -12.63
N SER A 70 0.46 8.99 -13.61
CA SER A 70 1.63 8.12 -13.40
C SER A 70 2.74 8.79 -12.60
N SER A 71 2.83 10.12 -12.67
CA SER A 71 3.80 10.93 -11.93
C SER A 71 3.41 11.17 -10.47
N GLU A 72 2.13 10.99 -10.11
CA GLU A 72 1.64 11.23 -8.74
C GLU A 72 2.25 10.20 -7.76
N GLU A 73 2.75 10.71 -6.63
CA GLU A 73 3.30 9.88 -5.55
C GLU A 73 2.23 8.94 -5.00
N TRP A 74 2.59 7.67 -4.85
CA TRP A 74 1.67 6.61 -4.42
C TRP A 74 1.10 6.89 -3.03
N ILE A 75 1.90 7.43 -2.11
CA ILE A 75 1.46 7.74 -0.75
C ILE A 75 0.30 8.74 -0.73
N VAL A 76 0.26 9.68 -1.69
CA VAL A 76 -0.83 10.66 -1.87
C VAL A 76 -1.98 10.05 -2.64
N PHE A 77 -1.67 9.25 -3.67
CA PHE A 77 -2.65 8.73 -4.60
C PHE A 77 -3.42 7.50 -4.09
N ARG A 78 -2.84 6.68 -3.21
CA ARG A 78 -3.41 5.41 -2.71
C ARG A 78 -4.77 5.52 -2.04
N SER A 79 -5.12 6.69 -1.50
CA SER A 79 -6.43 6.98 -0.91
C SER A 79 -7.45 7.49 -1.94
N LYS A 80 -7.00 7.82 -3.15
CA LYS A 80 -7.77 8.48 -4.21
C LYS A 80 -7.84 7.65 -5.50
N THR A 81 -7.72 6.33 -5.41
CA THR A 81 -7.78 5.43 -6.57
C THR A 81 -9.09 5.55 -7.37
N TYR A 82 -10.17 6.02 -6.74
CA TYR A 82 -11.45 6.33 -7.40
C TYR A 82 -11.31 7.42 -8.49
N ARG A 83 -10.37 8.37 -8.35
CA ARG A 83 -10.11 9.40 -9.38
C ARG A 83 -9.69 8.76 -10.70
N PHE A 84 -8.93 7.65 -10.63
CA PHE A 84 -8.54 6.89 -11.81
C PHE A 84 -9.73 6.18 -12.44
N GLU A 85 -10.59 5.59 -11.63
CA GLU A 85 -11.81 4.92 -12.12
C GLU A 85 -12.74 5.91 -12.83
N GLU A 86 -12.97 7.07 -12.22
CA GLU A 86 -13.76 8.15 -12.80
C GLU A 86 -13.14 8.65 -14.10
N PHE A 87 -11.82 8.84 -14.13
CA PHE A 87 -11.07 9.18 -15.34
C PHE A 87 -11.29 8.16 -16.47
N LEU A 88 -11.13 6.86 -16.18
CA LEU A 88 -11.33 5.80 -17.18
C LEU A 88 -12.78 5.74 -17.67
N ASN A 89 -13.75 5.95 -16.77
CA ASN A 89 -15.18 6.00 -17.12
C ASN A 89 -15.50 7.20 -18.02
N ASN A 90 -15.02 8.39 -17.66
CA ASN A 90 -15.21 9.61 -18.44
C ASN A 90 -14.61 9.49 -19.84
N TRP A 91 -13.40 8.91 -19.96
CA TRP A 91 -12.77 8.67 -21.26
C TRP A 91 -13.49 7.61 -22.09
N ALA A 92 -13.94 6.52 -21.46
CA ALA A 92 -14.72 5.50 -22.17
C ALA A 92 -16.02 6.08 -22.74
N SER A 93 -16.75 6.89 -21.97
CA SER A 93 -17.96 7.57 -22.41
C SER A 93 -17.69 8.57 -23.54
N LYS A 94 -16.61 9.37 -23.44
CA LYS A 94 -16.19 10.29 -24.53
C LYS A 94 -15.91 9.55 -25.83
N LEU A 95 -15.21 8.42 -25.77
CA LEU A 95 -14.89 7.61 -26.96
C LEU A 95 -16.13 6.92 -27.56
N GLN A 96 -17.11 6.57 -26.75
CA GLN A 96 -18.38 5.97 -27.21
C GLN A 96 -19.35 6.99 -27.81
N ASN A 97 -19.35 8.24 -27.31
CA ASN A 97 -20.26 9.28 -27.74
C ASN A 97 -19.82 10.00 -29.04
N ASN A 98 -18.61 9.74 -29.54
CA ASN A 98 -18.09 10.37 -30.77
C ASN A 98 -18.69 9.81 -32.09
N GLY A 99 -19.82 9.11 -32.03
CA GLY A 99 -20.67 8.80 -33.19
C GLY A 99 -20.19 7.69 -34.13
N GLU A 100 -18.88 7.46 -34.24
CA GLU A 100 -18.32 6.40 -35.10
C GLU A 100 -17.38 5.47 -34.33
N SER A 101 -17.73 4.17 -34.31
CA SER A 101 -16.86 3.11 -33.83
C SER A 101 -15.73 2.87 -34.82
N THR A 102 -14.72 3.75 -34.79
CA THR A 102 -13.51 3.56 -35.56
C THR A 102 -12.66 2.44 -34.93
N PRO A 103 -11.84 1.73 -35.72
CA PRO A 103 -10.91 0.73 -35.20
C PRO A 103 -9.95 1.27 -34.13
N VAL A 104 -9.67 2.58 -34.15
CA VAL A 104 -8.81 3.26 -33.16
C VAL A 104 -9.57 3.46 -31.85
N THR A 105 -10.81 3.95 -31.87
CA THR A 105 -11.61 4.13 -30.65
C THR A 105 -11.89 2.80 -29.96
N VAL A 106 -12.16 1.73 -30.72
CA VAL A 106 -12.32 0.37 -30.16
C VAL A 106 -11.06 -0.10 -29.42
N ARG A 107 -9.87 0.21 -29.92
CA ARG A 107 -8.61 -0.18 -29.25
C ARG A 107 -8.30 0.64 -28.02
N LEU A 108 -8.50 1.96 -28.08
CA LEU A 108 -8.38 2.81 -26.91
C LEU A 108 -9.33 2.33 -25.80
N LEU A 109 -10.56 1.95 -26.17
CA LEU A 109 -11.50 1.34 -25.23
C LEU A 109 -10.97 0.03 -24.64
N GLN A 110 -10.37 -0.86 -25.44
CA GLN A 110 -9.73 -2.08 -24.93
C GLN A 110 -8.57 -1.79 -23.97
N GLU A 111 -7.75 -0.78 -24.24
CA GLU A 111 -6.68 -0.38 -23.32
C GLU A 111 -7.23 0.18 -22.01
N LEU A 112 -8.26 1.03 -22.06
CA LEU A 112 -8.95 1.53 -20.87
C LEU A 112 -9.53 0.38 -20.04
N GLN A 113 -10.07 -0.67 -20.68
CA GLN A 113 -10.56 -1.85 -19.97
C GLN A 113 -9.44 -2.59 -19.22
N LYS A 114 -8.25 -2.73 -19.81
CA LYS A 114 -7.10 -3.32 -19.11
C LYS A 114 -6.77 -2.53 -17.85
N TYR A 115 -6.79 -1.20 -17.90
CA TYR A 115 -6.60 -0.38 -16.70
C TYR A 115 -7.71 -0.53 -15.66
N LYS A 116 -8.96 -0.77 -16.08
CA LYS A 116 -10.05 -1.03 -15.12
C LYS A 116 -9.86 -2.34 -14.36
N THR A 117 -9.30 -3.36 -14.99
CA THR A 117 -9.14 -4.69 -14.34
C THR A 117 -8.27 -4.65 -13.09
N ILE A 118 -7.29 -3.73 -13.00
CA ILE A 118 -6.42 -3.63 -11.82
C ILE A 118 -7.03 -2.86 -10.65
N ILE A 119 -8.03 -2.01 -10.90
CA ILE A 119 -8.61 -1.12 -9.87
C ILE A 119 -9.09 -1.88 -8.63
N PRO A 120 -9.81 -3.02 -8.74
CA PRO A 120 -10.24 -3.78 -7.58
C PRO A 120 -9.09 -4.38 -6.76
N VAL A 121 -7.94 -4.62 -7.40
CA VAL A 121 -6.73 -5.21 -6.79
C VAL A 121 -5.86 -4.16 -6.13
N LEU A 122 -5.89 -2.90 -6.60
CA LEU A 122 -5.09 -1.80 -6.05
C LEU A 122 -5.28 -1.59 -4.54
N LYS A 123 -6.45 -1.96 -3.99
CA LYS A 123 -6.72 -1.89 -2.54
C LYS A 123 -5.78 -2.76 -1.70
N PHE A 124 -5.26 -3.85 -2.26
CA PHE A 124 -4.36 -4.78 -1.57
C PHE A 124 -2.89 -4.32 -1.59
N VAL A 125 -2.55 -3.33 -2.43
CA VAL A 125 -1.19 -2.79 -2.57
C VAL A 125 -1.04 -1.36 -2.04
N ARG A 126 -2.07 -0.82 -1.34
CA ARG A 126 -1.96 0.49 -0.67
C ARG A 126 -0.86 0.52 0.38
N GLY A 127 -0.66 -0.61 1.04
CA GLY A 127 0.36 -0.80 2.06
C GLY A 127 0.15 0.03 3.33
N ASP A 128 -1.10 0.41 3.64
CA ASP A 128 -1.42 1.17 4.86
C ASP A 128 -0.96 0.42 6.12
N MET A 129 -1.11 -0.90 6.13
CA MET A 129 -0.75 -1.78 7.25
C MET A 129 0.60 -2.48 7.04
N PHE A 130 1.37 -2.15 6.00
CA PHE A 130 2.59 -2.89 5.68
C PHE A 130 3.71 -2.57 6.66
N SER A 131 4.58 -3.56 6.88
CA SER A 131 5.89 -3.37 7.49
C SER A 131 6.92 -3.29 6.36
N GLU A 132 8.16 -2.93 6.68
CA GLU A 132 9.26 -2.98 5.72
C GLU A 132 9.39 -4.36 5.04
N LYS A 133 9.20 -5.44 5.81
CA LYS A 133 9.20 -6.82 5.28
C LYS A 133 8.09 -7.05 4.27
N HIS A 134 6.88 -6.55 4.55
CA HIS A 134 5.73 -6.68 3.64
C HIS A 134 5.92 -5.88 2.35
N TRP A 135 6.55 -4.70 2.43
CA TRP A 135 6.91 -3.92 1.24
C TRP A 135 7.90 -4.67 0.34
N ILE A 136 8.94 -5.25 0.93
CA ILE A 136 9.94 -6.05 0.20
C ILE A 136 9.28 -7.27 -0.47
N GLU A 137 8.44 -8.00 0.26
CA GLU A 137 7.73 -9.16 -0.27
C GLU A 137 6.82 -8.75 -1.44
N MET A 138 6.06 -7.67 -1.30
CA MET A 138 5.19 -7.16 -2.36
C MET A 138 6.00 -6.73 -3.59
N TYR A 139 7.11 -6.01 -3.43
CA TYR A 139 8.01 -5.66 -4.55
C TYR A 139 8.52 -6.90 -5.28
N ASN A 140 8.91 -7.95 -4.56
CA ASN A 140 9.35 -9.21 -5.16
C ASN A 140 8.20 -9.92 -5.91
N LEU A 141 6.97 -9.87 -5.39
CA LEU A 141 5.80 -10.47 -6.03
C LEU A 141 5.45 -9.80 -7.36
N ILE A 142 5.39 -8.46 -7.38
CA ILE A 142 4.93 -7.72 -8.57
C ILE A 142 6.08 -7.28 -9.49
N GLY A 143 7.33 -7.45 -9.08
CA GLY A 143 8.51 -7.15 -9.89
C GLY A 143 8.89 -5.67 -9.91
N ILE A 144 8.65 -4.93 -8.82
CA ILE A 144 9.20 -3.57 -8.66
C ILE A 144 10.65 -3.70 -8.18
N PRO A 145 11.62 -2.98 -8.78
CA PRO A 145 13.00 -3.00 -8.34
C PRO A 145 13.14 -2.55 -6.88
N SER A 146 13.88 -3.30 -6.07
CA SER A 146 14.15 -2.96 -4.66
C SER A 146 14.98 -1.68 -4.48
N SER A 147 15.53 -1.14 -5.56
CA SER A 147 16.21 0.17 -5.57
C SER A 147 15.24 1.35 -5.41
N VAL A 148 13.94 1.15 -5.64
CA VAL A 148 12.94 2.21 -5.51
C VAL A 148 12.51 2.30 -4.04
N PRO A 149 12.76 3.41 -3.34
CA PRO A 149 12.28 3.58 -1.99
C PRO A 149 10.76 3.76 -1.97
N VAL A 150 10.11 3.30 -0.89
CA VAL A 150 8.65 3.40 -0.71
C VAL A 150 8.16 4.85 -0.78
N GLU A 151 8.98 5.80 -0.34
CA GLU A 151 8.69 7.23 -0.34
C GLU A 151 8.62 7.82 -1.76
N SER A 152 9.46 7.34 -2.68
CA SER A 152 9.47 7.82 -4.08
C SER A 152 8.63 6.94 -5.01
N LEU A 153 7.83 6.03 -4.45
CA LEU A 153 6.97 5.16 -5.23
C LEU A 153 5.85 5.99 -5.85
N THR A 154 5.68 5.89 -7.16
CA THR A 154 4.60 6.59 -7.89
C THR A 154 3.55 5.63 -8.40
N PHE A 155 2.36 6.14 -8.73
CA PHE A 155 1.32 5.31 -9.35
C PHE A 155 1.78 4.69 -10.68
N GLY A 156 2.66 5.38 -11.41
CA GLY A 156 3.28 4.88 -12.63
C GLY A 156 3.99 3.54 -12.46
N HIS A 157 4.62 3.29 -11.30
CA HIS A 157 5.26 2.00 -11.03
C HIS A 157 4.24 0.86 -11.01
N PHE A 158 3.08 1.04 -10.38
CA PHE A 158 2.00 0.05 -10.36
C PHE A 158 1.38 -0.15 -11.75
N ILE A 159 1.21 0.95 -12.50
CA ILE A 159 0.74 0.88 -13.89
C ILE A 159 1.69 0.07 -14.77
N GLN A 160 3.00 0.18 -14.54
CA GLN A 160 4.00 -0.57 -15.29
C GLN A 160 3.95 -2.07 -15.01
N VAL A 161 3.66 -2.48 -13.78
CA VAL A 161 3.58 -3.90 -13.39
C VAL A 161 2.14 -4.42 -13.29
N LYS A 162 1.18 -3.74 -13.95
CA LYS A 162 -0.25 -4.06 -13.88
C LYS A 162 -0.60 -5.52 -14.21
N ASP A 163 0.11 -6.13 -15.14
CA ASP A 163 -0.11 -7.53 -15.53
C ASP A 163 0.31 -8.48 -14.40
N GLN A 164 1.44 -8.22 -13.75
CA GLN A 164 1.91 -8.96 -12.57
C GLN A 164 0.96 -8.79 -11.38
N ILE A 165 0.40 -7.59 -11.17
CA ILE A 165 -0.59 -7.32 -10.12
C ILE A 165 -1.83 -8.20 -10.29
N LEU A 166 -2.28 -8.41 -11.52
CA LEU A 166 -3.43 -9.28 -11.80
C LEU A 166 -3.09 -10.75 -11.58
N GLU A 167 -1.96 -11.20 -12.11
CA GLU A 167 -1.49 -12.58 -11.97
C GLU A 167 -1.30 -12.96 -10.49
N LYS A 168 -0.73 -12.04 -9.70
CA LYS A 168 -0.43 -12.22 -8.27
C LYS A 168 -1.51 -11.70 -7.34
N SER A 169 -2.72 -11.48 -7.84
CA SER A 169 -3.80 -10.83 -7.08
C SER A 169 -4.19 -11.56 -5.78
N GLU A 170 -4.20 -12.90 -5.77
CA GLU A 170 -4.50 -13.68 -4.56
C GLU A 170 -3.34 -13.63 -3.55
N GLU A 171 -2.09 -13.74 -4.02
CA GLU A 171 -0.89 -13.61 -3.18
C GLU A 171 -0.80 -12.21 -2.53
N LEU A 172 -1.17 -11.15 -3.26
CA LEU A 172 -1.23 -9.78 -2.74
C LEU A 172 -2.34 -9.60 -1.70
N LYS A 173 -3.48 -10.24 -1.92
CA LYS A 173 -4.60 -10.23 -0.98
C LYS A 173 -4.21 -10.93 0.32
N ASP A 174 -3.59 -12.10 0.24
CA ASP A 174 -3.12 -12.84 1.41
C ASP A 174 -2.04 -12.07 2.17
N LEU A 175 -1.09 -11.47 1.46
CA LEU A 175 -0.08 -10.58 2.05
C LEU A 175 -0.72 -9.43 2.81
N ASN A 176 -1.74 -8.78 2.22
CA ASN A 176 -2.45 -7.68 2.86
C ASN A 176 -3.26 -8.12 4.09
N PHE A 177 -3.90 -9.29 4.04
CA PHE A 177 -4.60 -9.85 5.20
C PHE A 177 -3.65 -10.18 6.34
N ARG A 178 -2.50 -10.79 6.04
CA ARG A 178 -1.46 -11.07 7.03
C ARG A 178 -0.92 -9.77 7.63
N ALA A 179 -0.56 -8.79 6.81
CA ALA A 179 -0.06 -7.50 7.29
C ALA A 179 -1.08 -6.79 8.20
N SER A 180 -2.37 -6.85 7.85
CA SER A 180 -3.47 -6.31 8.65
C SER A 180 -3.69 -7.10 9.95
N GLY A 181 -3.51 -8.42 9.96
CA GLY A 181 -3.58 -9.23 11.18
C GLY A 181 -2.42 -8.96 12.13
N GLU A 182 -1.23 -8.73 11.59
CA GLU A 182 -0.03 -8.42 12.36
C GLU A 182 0.00 -6.98 12.90
N VAL A 183 -0.76 -6.04 12.31
CA VAL A 183 -0.73 -4.63 12.75
C VAL A 183 -1.21 -4.46 14.19
N VAL A 184 -2.20 -5.24 14.61
CA VAL A 184 -2.77 -5.17 15.97
C VAL A 184 -1.71 -5.60 16.99
N ILE A 185 -1.01 -6.70 16.72
CA ILE A 185 0.07 -7.20 17.57
C ILE A 185 1.22 -6.20 17.61
N ARG A 186 1.62 -5.65 16.46
CA ARG A 186 2.68 -4.63 16.39
C ARG A 186 2.31 -3.37 17.17
N GLN A 187 1.08 -2.89 17.06
CA GLN A 187 0.62 -1.69 17.74
C GLN A 187 0.59 -1.90 19.26
N ALA A 188 0.06 -3.04 19.72
CA ALA A 188 0.04 -3.38 21.15
C ALA A 188 1.46 -3.49 21.74
N LEU A 189 2.39 -4.13 21.02
CA LEU A 189 3.78 -4.21 21.47
C LEU A 189 4.50 -2.85 21.43
N ALA A 190 4.18 -1.99 20.45
CA ALA A 190 4.73 -0.63 20.39
C ALA A 190 4.17 0.28 21.51
N GLU A 191 2.92 0.05 21.92
CA GLU A 191 2.33 0.72 23.09
C GLU A 191 3.07 0.33 24.37
N LEU A 192 3.41 -0.94 24.56
CA LEU A 192 4.22 -1.39 25.70
C LEU A 192 5.62 -0.78 25.69
N ASP A 193 6.28 -0.71 24.53
CA ASP A 193 7.58 -0.04 24.42
C ASP A 193 7.49 1.45 24.78
N THR A 194 6.40 2.11 24.39
CA THR A 194 6.18 3.53 24.73
C THR A 194 5.93 3.69 26.23
N TRP A 195 5.12 2.80 26.81
CA TRP A 195 4.86 2.77 28.25
C TRP A 195 6.13 2.49 29.06
N GLU A 196 7.07 1.69 28.56
CA GLU A 196 8.39 1.47 29.20
C GLU A 196 9.10 2.79 29.55
N VAL A 197 9.00 3.75 28.63
CA VAL A 197 9.70 5.03 28.71
C VAL A 197 8.90 6.03 29.54
N ASP A 198 7.58 6.01 29.42
CA ASP A 198 6.69 6.97 30.06
C ASP A 198 6.30 6.60 31.51
N ALA A 199 6.42 5.31 31.87
CA ALA A 199 6.06 4.80 33.18
C ALA A 199 6.82 5.54 34.28
N LYS A 200 6.07 6.19 35.18
CA LYS A 200 6.60 6.95 36.30
C LYS A 200 5.92 6.54 37.59
N PHE A 201 6.73 6.36 38.63
CA PHE A 201 6.21 6.14 39.96
C PHE A 201 5.64 7.45 40.51
N SER A 202 4.37 7.44 40.91
CA SER A 202 3.74 8.58 41.58
C SER A 202 3.21 8.16 42.94
N LEU A 203 3.56 8.95 43.96
CA LEU A 203 3.09 8.74 45.33
C LEU A 203 1.74 9.45 45.49
N VAL A 204 0.67 8.68 45.64
CA VAL A 204 -0.69 9.22 45.81
C VAL A 204 -1.18 8.91 47.24
N PRO A 205 -1.90 9.82 47.91
CA PRO A 205 -2.55 9.52 49.18
C PRO A 205 -3.51 8.35 49.03
N HIS A 206 -3.41 7.37 49.91
CA HIS A 206 -4.11 6.08 49.84
C HIS A 206 -5.62 6.24 49.64
N LYS A 207 -6.09 6.04 48.40
CA LYS A 207 -7.50 5.79 48.09
C LYS A 207 -7.60 4.40 47.48
N THR A 208 -8.37 3.56 48.16
CA THR A 208 -8.82 2.25 47.68
C THR A 208 -9.40 2.39 46.28
N THR A 209 -9.04 1.45 45.41
CA THR A 209 -9.44 1.25 44.01
C THR A 209 -8.84 2.22 43.00
N ASN A 210 -7.73 1.79 42.38
CA ASN A 210 -7.45 2.04 40.96
C ASN A 210 -6.96 0.71 40.36
N GLY A 211 -7.41 0.38 39.15
CA GLY A 211 -6.90 -0.76 38.40
C GLY A 211 -5.40 -0.56 38.12
N ASN A 212 -4.63 -1.63 38.23
CA ASN A 212 -3.20 -1.57 37.94
C ASN A 212 -3.02 -1.70 36.42
N GLU A 213 -2.42 -0.68 35.79
CA GLU A 213 -2.06 -0.68 34.36
C GLU A 213 -1.27 -1.94 33.95
N VAL A 214 -0.49 -2.50 34.88
CA VAL A 214 0.23 -3.77 34.71
C VAL A 214 -0.71 -4.94 34.42
N GLY A 215 -1.86 -5.03 35.11
CA GLY A 215 -2.85 -6.08 34.89
C GLY A 215 -3.60 -5.94 33.57
N ASP A 216 -3.85 -4.70 33.12
CA ASP A 216 -4.46 -4.41 31.83
C ASP A 216 -3.50 -4.81 30.69
N HIS A 217 -2.21 -4.48 30.80
CA HIS A 217 -1.18 -4.89 29.84
C HIS A 217 -0.95 -6.41 29.80
N GLN A 218 -1.00 -7.09 30.94
CA GLN A 218 -0.96 -8.55 30.99
C GLN A 218 -2.16 -9.18 30.28
N SER A 219 -3.36 -8.64 30.51
CA SER A 219 -4.59 -9.11 29.84
C SER A 219 -4.52 -8.88 28.33
N LEU A 220 -3.98 -7.74 27.90
CA LEU A 220 -3.73 -7.44 26.49
C LEU A 220 -2.80 -8.48 25.86
N LEU A 221 -1.64 -8.78 26.47
CA LEU A 221 -0.70 -9.78 25.93
C LEU A 221 -1.31 -11.18 25.81
N GLN A 222 -2.16 -11.58 26.77
CA GLN A 222 -2.87 -12.87 26.67
C GLN A 222 -3.84 -12.88 25.48
N SER A 223 -4.55 -11.79 25.24
CA SER A 223 -5.46 -11.69 24.08
C SER A 223 -4.73 -11.77 22.73
N LEU A 224 -3.46 -11.35 22.67
CA LEU A 224 -2.67 -11.43 21.45
C LEU A 224 -2.24 -12.87 21.11
N LYS A 225 -2.16 -13.77 22.09
CA LYS A 225 -1.73 -15.16 21.89
C LYS A 225 -2.71 -15.98 21.08
N ASP A 226 -3.99 -15.64 21.15
CA ASP A 226 -5.05 -16.32 20.40
C ASP A 226 -5.04 -15.93 18.92
N SER A 227 -4.26 -14.91 18.53
CA SER A 227 -4.11 -14.50 17.14
C SER A 227 -3.27 -15.51 16.34
N ALA A 228 -3.77 -15.90 15.18
CA ALA A 228 -3.06 -16.77 14.23
C ALA A 228 -1.72 -16.16 13.74
N TYR A 229 -1.54 -14.84 13.87
CA TYR A 229 -0.35 -14.11 13.44
C TYR A 229 0.66 -13.85 14.56
N TYR A 230 0.43 -14.38 15.77
CA TYR A 230 1.28 -14.18 16.93
C TYR A 230 2.67 -14.83 16.81
N GLY A 231 2.80 -15.90 16.03
CA GLY A 231 4.02 -16.72 15.97
C GLY A 231 5.31 -15.92 15.76
N GLY A 232 5.30 -14.96 14.83
CA GLY A 232 6.45 -14.10 14.53
C GLY A 232 6.79 -13.05 15.60
N PHE A 233 5.92 -12.84 16.58
CA PHE A 233 6.07 -11.88 17.69
C PHE A 233 6.23 -12.55 19.05
N SER A 234 6.14 -13.88 19.11
CA SER A 234 6.12 -14.68 20.34
C SER A 234 7.33 -14.43 21.25
N ASP A 235 8.54 -14.39 20.73
CA ASP A 235 9.75 -14.11 21.52
C ASP A 235 9.69 -12.73 22.17
N ARG A 236 9.26 -11.72 21.42
CA ARG A 236 9.15 -10.34 21.92
C ARG A 236 8.04 -10.20 22.96
N ALA A 237 6.89 -10.81 22.71
CA ALA A 237 5.79 -10.83 23.67
C ALA A 237 6.18 -11.56 24.97
N ARG A 238 6.94 -12.66 24.89
CA ARG A 238 7.46 -13.38 26.07
C ARG A 238 8.36 -12.51 26.94
N VAL A 239 9.22 -11.68 26.34
CA VAL A 239 10.05 -10.73 27.09
C VAL A 239 9.18 -9.75 27.88
N TRP A 240 8.12 -9.23 27.26
CA TRP A 240 7.17 -8.34 27.92
C TRP A 240 6.36 -9.03 29.02
N GLU A 241 5.95 -10.28 28.81
CA GLU A 241 5.26 -11.07 29.83
C GLU A 241 6.11 -11.28 31.08
N GLN A 242 7.39 -11.64 30.91
CA GLN A 242 8.30 -11.82 32.03
C GLN A 242 8.46 -10.50 32.81
N ARG A 243 8.72 -9.40 32.10
CA ARG A 243 8.89 -8.07 32.73
C ARG A 243 7.65 -7.64 33.52
N LEU A 244 6.46 -7.84 32.98
CA LEU A 244 5.21 -7.50 33.66
C LEU A 244 4.93 -8.43 34.85
N ALA A 245 5.25 -9.71 34.75
CA ALA A 245 5.13 -10.66 35.86
C ALA A 245 6.07 -10.30 37.02
N ASP A 246 7.33 -9.99 36.72
CA ASP A 246 8.32 -9.55 37.71
C ASP A 246 7.87 -8.24 38.38
N LEU A 247 7.37 -7.28 37.58
CA LEU A 247 6.88 -6.00 38.09
C LEU A 247 5.64 -6.17 38.99
N ASP A 248 4.70 -7.03 38.61
CA ASP A 248 3.51 -7.30 39.42
C ASP A 248 3.89 -7.94 40.77
N GLU A 249 4.85 -8.89 40.77
CA GLU A 249 5.39 -9.47 42.00
C GLU A 249 6.03 -8.38 42.89
N TYR A 250 6.84 -7.49 42.31
CA TYR A 250 7.45 -6.40 43.05
C TYR A 250 6.42 -5.41 43.62
N LEU A 251 5.39 -5.05 42.84
CA LEU A 251 4.31 -4.17 43.29
C LEU A 251 3.46 -4.83 44.38
N ALA A 252 3.15 -6.11 44.26
CA ALA A 252 2.42 -6.87 45.28
C ALA A 252 3.21 -6.93 46.60
N ASN A 253 4.52 -7.19 46.52
CA ASN A 253 5.41 -7.15 47.68
C ASN A 253 5.47 -5.77 48.31
N LEU A 254 5.55 -4.71 47.50
CA LEU A 254 5.60 -3.33 47.97
C LEU A 254 4.28 -2.90 48.64
N ASN A 255 3.13 -3.31 48.10
CA ASN A 255 1.81 -3.09 48.70
C ASN A 255 1.62 -3.88 50.00
N LEU A 256 2.12 -5.11 50.07
CA LEU A 256 2.11 -5.91 51.30
C LEU A 256 2.97 -5.25 52.38
N ILE A 257 4.11 -4.69 51.97
CA ILE A 257 4.99 -3.91 52.83
C ILE A 257 4.29 -2.63 53.33
N GLN A 258 3.59 -1.90 52.45
CA GLN A 258 2.87 -0.67 52.81
C GLN A 258 1.66 -0.90 53.72
N SER A 259 1.04 -2.08 53.66
CA SER A 259 -0.09 -2.45 54.51
C SER A 259 0.32 -3.06 55.86
N LEU A 260 1.62 -3.31 56.09
CA LEU A 260 2.14 -3.74 57.38
C LEU A 260 2.27 -2.55 58.35
N PRO A 261 1.86 -2.70 59.63
CA PRO A 261 2.09 -1.68 60.65
C PRO A 261 3.59 -1.44 60.85
N LEU A 262 3.97 -0.17 61.06
CA LEU A 262 5.37 0.32 61.10
C LEU A 262 6.35 -0.55 61.93
N GLU A 263 5.87 -1.17 63.01
CA GLU A 263 6.68 -2.07 63.86
C GLU A 263 7.16 -3.35 63.16
N ILE A 264 6.36 -3.92 62.25
CA ILE A 264 6.71 -5.14 61.52
C ILE A 264 7.61 -4.79 60.33
N PHE A 265 7.40 -3.62 59.73
CA PHE A 265 8.23 -3.09 58.65
C PHE A 265 9.68 -2.88 59.10
N LEU A 266 9.90 -2.26 60.26
CA LEU A 266 11.23 -2.09 60.85
C LEU A 266 11.91 -3.43 61.14
N LYS A 267 11.19 -4.44 61.66
CA LYS A 267 11.76 -5.78 61.90
C LYS A 267 12.17 -6.50 60.62
N LYS A 268 11.37 -6.44 59.56
CA LYS A 268 11.68 -7.09 58.27
C LYS A 268 12.82 -6.39 57.52
N VAL A 269 12.85 -5.06 57.53
CA VAL A 269 13.94 -4.28 56.93
C VAL A 269 15.25 -4.53 57.69
N LEU A 270 15.24 -4.52 59.02
CA LEU A 270 16.44 -4.84 59.81
C LEU A 270 16.93 -6.28 59.59
N LEU A 271 16.02 -7.26 59.47
CA LEU A 271 16.40 -8.65 59.22
C LEU A 271 17.00 -8.85 57.81
N ASN A 272 16.41 -8.22 56.79
CA ASN A 272 16.92 -8.31 55.41
C ASN A 272 18.21 -7.50 55.22
N CYS A 273 18.37 -6.35 55.89
CA CYS A 273 19.63 -5.60 55.88
C CYS A 273 20.78 -6.38 56.55
N ILE A 274 20.51 -7.14 57.63
CA ILE A 274 21.53 -8.01 58.26
C ILE A 274 21.95 -9.15 57.34
N VAL A 275 21.00 -9.77 56.62
CA VAL A 275 21.30 -10.86 55.67
C VAL A 275 22.10 -10.34 54.46
N LEU A 276 21.77 -9.16 53.93
CA LEU A 276 22.54 -8.50 52.86
C LEU A 276 23.95 -8.09 53.32
N TYR A 277 24.11 -7.58 54.55
CA TYR A 277 25.42 -7.23 55.09
C TYR A 277 26.32 -8.46 55.30
N HIS A 278 25.74 -9.58 55.75
CA HIS A 278 26.47 -10.82 55.97
C HIS A 278 26.83 -11.53 54.65
N PHE A 279 26.00 -11.39 53.61
CA PHE A 279 26.28 -11.92 52.27
C PHE A 279 27.39 -11.14 51.56
N VAL A 280 27.41 -9.81 51.70
CA VAL A 280 28.46 -8.96 51.13
C VAL A 280 29.81 -9.16 51.85
N LEU A 281 29.82 -9.40 53.17
CA LEU A 281 31.06 -9.67 53.91
C LEU A 281 31.67 -11.05 53.58
N TYR A 282 30.84 -12.06 53.26
CA TYR A 282 31.31 -13.41 52.93
C TYR A 282 31.84 -13.54 51.49
N CYS A 283 31.50 -12.58 50.61
CA CYS A 283 32.00 -12.52 49.23
C CYS A 283 33.27 -11.66 49.06
N ILE A 284 33.75 -11.01 50.14
CA ILE A 284 34.91 -10.09 50.11
C ILE A 284 36.14 -10.65 50.86
N VAL A 285 36.07 -11.90 51.37
CA VAL A 285 37.24 -12.65 51.88
C VAL A 285 37.46 -13.92 51.07
#